data_AF-A0A7Z6T9N9-F1
#
_entry.id   AF-A0A7Z6T9N9-F1
#
_cell.length_a   1.000
_cell.length_b   1.000
_cell.length_c   1.000
_cell.angle_alpha   90.00
_cell.angle_beta   90.00
_cell.angle_gamma   90.00
#
_symmetry.space_group_name_H-M   'P 1'
#
loop_
_entity.id
_entity.type
_entity.pdbx_description
1 polymer ?
#
loop_
_entity_poly.entity_id
_entity_poly.type
_entity_poly.pdbx_seq_one_letter_code
_entity_poly.pdbx_strand_id
1 'polypeptide(L)'
;MGGPSRWEWLAFFEAYFSNFIEGTEFGVEEARSIAIDGNIPAARPQDAHDVAATFRILSDPALAGRKPTSGSDMLDLLREHHRVLMAARPDKRPGEFKEKQNYAGGYQFVEPALLVGTLRRGFDAFAAVTDPLQRAAAMMFLITECHPFDDGNGRVARIIANAELTATGQVRLIIPTVYRNNYLAGLSSVSNEAGRGEAFLSVLRYAQRWVAAVDWRSFDRAHADITESFGYNDPALAESSGLRLRLPGS
;
A
#
# COMPACT_ATOMS: atom_id res chain seq x y z
N MET A 1 8.79 6.65 -19.70
CA MET A 1 7.51 6.04 -19.31
C MET A 1 6.60 6.04 -20.53
N GLY A 2 5.91 4.94 -20.85
CA GLY A 2 4.99 4.91 -21.99
C GLY A 2 3.84 5.92 -21.84
N GLY A 3 3.05 6.14 -22.90
CA GLY A 3 1.89 7.02 -22.85
C GLY A 3 0.84 6.61 -21.81
N PRO A 4 -0.18 7.44 -21.52
CA PRO A 4 -1.16 7.22 -20.45
C PRO A 4 -1.83 5.85 -20.48
N SER A 5 -2.10 5.33 -21.69
CA SER A 5 -2.69 3.99 -21.90
C SER A 5 -1.81 2.84 -21.40
N ARG A 6 -0.50 3.06 -21.20
CA ARG A 6 0.39 2.03 -20.61
C ARG A 6 -0.02 1.66 -19.20
N TRP A 7 -0.66 2.56 -18.45
CA TRP A 7 -0.88 2.44 -17.01
C TRP A 7 -2.36 2.23 -16.64
N GLU A 8 -3.20 1.93 -17.64
CA GLU A 8 -4.65 1.89 -17.53
C GLU A 8 -5.15 1.00 -16.38
N TRP A 9 -4.57 -0.19 -16.22
CA TRP A 9 -4.99 -1.16 -15.21
C TRP A 9 -4.19 -1.10 -13.90
N LEU A 10 -3.19 -0.20 -13.80
CA LEU A 10 -2.30 -0.14 -12.63
C LEU A 10 -3.07 0.11 -11.33
N ALA A 11 -3.99 1.08 -11.31
CA ALA A 11 -4.75 1.44 -10.12
C ALA A 11 -5.63 0.29 -9.59
N PHE A 12 -6.16 -0.54 -10.48
CA PHE A 12 -6.93 -1.72 -10.10
C PHE A 12 -6.05 -2.74 -9.38
N PHE A 13 -4.91 -3.12 -9.99
CA PHE A 13 -4.01 -4.11 -9.37
C PHE A 13 -3.34 -3.58 -8.09
N GLU A 14 -3.07 -2.28 -8.02
CA GLU A 14 -2.62 -1.62 -6.80
C GLU A 14 -3.65 -1.77 -5.67
N ALA A 15 -4.93 -1.51 -5.96
CA ALA A 15 -6.01 -1.72 -5.00
C ALA A 15 -6.16 -3.20 -4.61
N TYR A 16 -6.13 -4.10 -5.59
CA TYR A 16 -6.23 -5.54 -5.37
C TYR A 16 -5.17 -6.05 -4.36
N PHE A 17 -3.89 -5.84 -4.67
CA PHE A 17 -2.80 -6.34 -3.82
C PHE A 17 -2.71 -5.61 -2.47
N SER A 18 -3.04 -4.31 -2.44
CA SER A 18 -3.09 -3.55 -1.19
C SER A 18 -4.15 -4.07 -0.22
N ASN A 19 -5.25 -4.64 -0.71
CA ASN A 19 -6.26 -5.27 0.14
C ASN A 19 -5.91 -6.72 0.46
N PHE A 20 -5.38 -7.47 -0.50
CA PHE A 20 -4.98 -8.87 -0.32
C PHE A 20 -3.96 -9.04 0.80
N ILE A 21 -2.93 -8.18 0.86
CA ILE A 21 -1.86 -8.27 1.87
C ILE A 21 -2.36 -8.10 3.32
N GLU A 22 -3.51 -7.45 3.50
CA GLU A 22 -4.18 -7.22 4.80
C GLU A 22 -5.23 -8.30 5.13
N GLY A 23 -5.39 -9.33 4.28
CA GLY A 23 -6.32 -10.45 4.50
C GLY A 23 -7.68 -10.32 3.79
N THR A 24 -7.88 -9.25 3.00
CA THR A 24 -9.05 -9.12 2.12
C THR A 24 -8.82 -9.92 0.84
N GLU A 25 -8.95 -11.24 0.95
CA GLU A 25 -8.63 -12.17 -0.12
C GLU A 25 -9.84 -12.46 -1.01
N PHE A 26 -9.83 -11.91 -2.22
CA PHE A 26 -10.72 -12.26 -3.33
C PHE A 26 -9.89 -12.80 -4.49
N GLY A 27 -10.51 -13.60 -5.36
CA GLY A 27 -9.93 -13.90 -6.67
C GLY A 27 -9.81 -12.61 -7.50
N VAL A 28 -8.79 -12.50 -8.35
CA VAL A 28 -8.54 -11.26 -9.11
C VAL A 28 -9.72 -10.84 -10.00
N GLU A 29 -10.44 -11.80 -10.60
CA GLU A 29 -11.64 -11.52 -11.40
C GLU A 29 -12.83 -11.08 -10.55
N GLU A 30 -12.97 -11.65 -9.34
CA GLU A 30 -14.00 -11.24 -8.40
C GLU A 30 -13.73 -9.82 -7.90
N ALA A 31 -12.47 -9.52 -7.56
CA ALA A 31 -12.05 -8.17 -7.17
C ALA A 31 -12.27 -7.15 -8.31
N ARG A 32 -12.02 -7.54 -9.57
CA ARG A 32 -12.33 -6.74 -10.75
C ARG A 32 -13.82 -6.42 -10.84
N SER A 33 -14.65 -7.44 -10.72
CA SER A 33 -16.11 -7.32 -10.72
C SER A 33 -16.62 -6.39 -9.61
N ILE A 34 -16.02 -6.47 -8.42
CA ILE A 34 -16.33 -5.57 -7.30
C ILE A 34 -15.92 -4.12 -7.63
N ALA A 35 -14.68 -3.90 -8.04
CA ALA A 35 -14.09 -2.58 -8.17
C ALA A 35 -14.62 -1.79 -9.37
N ILE A 36 -14.83 -2.46 -10.50
CA ILE A 36 -15.15 -1.84 -11.79
C ILE A 36 -16.64 -1.96 -12.10
N ASP A 37 -17.22 -3.15 -11.91
CA ASP A 37 -18.63 -3.40 -12.27
C ASP A 37 -19.58 -3.07 -11.10
N GLY A 38 -19.06 -2.88 -9.89
CA GLY A 38 -19.84 -2.55 -8.70
C GLY A 38 -20.59 -3.74 -8.10
N ASN A 39 -20.20 -4.97 -8.43
CA ASN A 39 -20.85 -6.17 -7.94
C ASN A 39 -20.44 -6.46 -6.50
N ILE A 40 -21.34 -6.28 -5.53
CA ILE A 40 -21.06 -6.50 -4.11
C ILE A 40 -21.52 -7.92 -3.69
N PRO A 41 -20.61 -8.83 -3.32
CA PRO A 41 -20.97 -10.16 -2.83
C PRO A 41 -21.72 -10.07 -1.48
N ALA A 42 -22.84 -10.78 -1.37
CA ALA A 42 -23.68 -10.77 -0.18
C ALA A 42 -22.97 -11.32 1.08
N ALA A 43 -22.03 -12.26 0.90
CA ALA A 43 -21.34 -12.92 2.01
C ALA A 43 -20.27 -12.02 2.68
N ARG A 44 -19.66 -11.10 1.94
CA ARG A 44 -18.51 -10.30 2.40
C ARG A 44 -18.58 -8.83 1.93
N PRO A 45 -19.67 -8.09 2.21
CA PRO A 45 -19.88 -6.74 1.68
C PRO A 45 -18.86 -5.71 2.19
N GLN A 46 -18.35 -5.86 3.41
CA GLN A 46 -17.32 -4.95 3.96
C GLN A 46 -15.98 -5.13 3.23
N ASP A 47 -15.58 -6.38 2.97
CA ASP A 47 -14.36 -6.69 2.22
C ASP A 47 -14.45 -6.18 0.77
N ALA A 48 -15.64 -6.28 0.16
CA ALA A 48 -15.89 -5.71 -1.16
C ALA A 48 -15.77 -4.18 -1.17
N HIS A 49 -16.29 -3.52 -0.13
CA HIS A 49 -16.10 -2.08 0.06
C HIS A 49 -14.62 -1.71 0.14
N ASP A 50 -13.81 -2.46 0.88
CA ASP A 50 -12.37 -2.18 1.05
C ASP A 50 -11.64 -2.12 -0.31
N VAL A 51 -11.92 -3.10 -1.20
CA VAL A 51 -11.39 -3.13 -2.57
C VAL A 51 -11.88 -1.94 -3.39
N ALA A 52 -13.20 -1.71 -3.42
CA ALA A 52 -13.81 -0.65 -4.22
C ALA A 52 -13.39 0.77 -3.77
N ALA A 53 -13.31 1.00 -2.46
CA ALA A 53 -12.89 2.28 -1.89
C ALA A 53 -11.42 2.57 -2.17
N THR A 54 -10.56 1.56 -2.07
CA THR A 54 -9.13 1.68 -2.42
C THR A 54 -8.98 2.02 -3.90
N PHE A 55 -9.67 1.30 -4.78
CA PHE A 55 -9.64 1.56 -6.22
C PHE A 55 -10.11 2.98 -6.57
N ARG A 56 -11.19 3.46 -5.94
CA ARG A 56 -11.71 4.81 -6.15
C ARG A 56 -10.67 5.89 -5.84
N ILE A 57 -9.93 5.76 -4.74
CA ILE A 57 -8.88 6.72 -4.36
C ILE A 57 -7.73 6.69 -5.39
N LEU A 58 -7.32 5.50 -5.82
CA LEU A 58 -6.13 5.31 -6.65
C LEU A 58 -6.33 5.61 -8.15
N SER A 59 -7.59 5.53 -8.61
CA SER A 59 -8.00 5.82 -9.99
C SER A 59 -8.39 7.28 -10.20
N ASP A 60 -8.75 8.02 -9.15
CA ASP A 60 -9.06 9.44 -9.23
C ASP A 60 -7.76 10.26 -9.39
N PRO A 61 -7.55 10.96 -10.53
CA PRO A 61 -6.34 11.77 -10.74
C PRO A 61 -6.17 12.91 -9.72
N ALA A 62 -7.26 13.43 -9.15
CA ALA A 62 -7.22 14.49 -8.14
C ALA A 62 -6.77 13.97 -6.77
N LEU A 63 -6.98 12.68 -6.48
CA LEU A 63 -6.62 12.07 -5.21
C LEU A 63 -5.30 11.30 -5.28
N ALA A 64 -5.04 10.58 -6.38
CA ALA A 64 -3.93 9.64 -6.46
C ALA A 64 -2.54 10.32 -6.42
N GLY A 65 -2.44 11.59 -6.81
CA GLY A 65 -1.23 12.41 -6.70
C GLY A 65 -1.22 13.38 -5.51
N ARG A 66 -2.25 13.37 -4.66
CA ARG A 66 -2.38 14.33 -3.57
C ARG A 66 -1.50 13.91 -2.40
N LYS A 67 -0.29 14.46 -2.36
CA LYS A 67 0.69 14.20 -1.30
C LYS A 67 0.65 15.27 -0.18
N PRO A 68 1.01 14.91 1.06
CA PRO A 68 1.15 15.87 2.14
C PRO A 68 2.26 16.90 1.89
N THR A 69 1.97 18.16 2.20
CA THR A 69 2.89 19.31 2.08
C THR A 69 3.42 19.80 3.41
N SER A 70 2.81 19.39 4.53
CA SER A 70 3.25 19.68 5.89
C SER A 70 2.84 18.55 6.84
N GLY A 71 3.41 18.52 8.05
CA GLY A 71 3.00 17.55 9.06
C GLY A 71 1.51 17.66 9.44
N SER A 72 0.92 18.87 9.42
CA SER A 72 -0.52 19.06 9.66
C SER A 72 -1.37 18.53 8.52
N ASP A 73 -1.00 18.87 7.28
CA ASP A 73 -1.67 18.38 6.06
C ASP A 73 -1.62 16.84 5.96
N MET A 74 -0.51 16.23 6.41
CA MET A 74 -0.42 14.77 6.53
C MET A 74 -1.49 14.20 7.45
N LEU A 75 -1.75 14.80 8.62
CA LEU A 75 -2.79 14.30 9.53
C LEU A 75 -4.17 14.37 8.88
N ASP A 76 -4.45 15.45 8.15
CA ASP A 76 -5.75 15.65 7.50
C ASP A 76 -5.95 14.67 6.35
N LEU A 77 -4.93 14.46 5.51
CA LEU A 77 -4.94 13.45 4.46
C LEU A 77 -5.10 12.03 5.00
N LEU A 78 -4.39 11.68 6.08
CA LEU A 78 -4.53 10.38 6.73
C LEU A 78 -5.98 10.13 7.15
N ARG A 79 -6.63 11.11 7.81
CA ARG A 79 -8.04 10.99 8.23
C ARG A 79 -8.99 10.93 7.04
N GLU A 80 -8.75 11.73 6.00
CA GLU A 80 -9.58 11.77 4.80
C GLU A 80 -9.57 10.43 4.05
N HIS A 81 -8.39 9.92 3.71
CA HIS A 81 -8.25 8.63 3.03
C HIS A 81 -8.79 7.49 3.90
N HIS A 82 -8.45 7.47 5.19
CA HIS A 82 -8.91 6.43 6.10
C HIS A 82 -10.44 6.41 6.25
N ARG A 83 -11.09 7.58 6.30
CA ARG A 83 -12.57 7.67 6.36
C ARG A 83 -13.23 7.01 5.16
N VAL A 84 -12.68 7.21 3.96
CA VAL A 84 -13.20 6.59 2.73
C VAL A 84 -12.93 5.08 2.72
N LEU A 85 -11.70 4.68 3.03
CA LEU A 85 -11.30 3.26 3.05
C LEU A 85 -12.15 2.45 4.02
N MET A 86 -12.35 2.95 5.24
CA MET A 86 -13.00 2.20 6.31
C MET A 86 -14.50 2.47 6.44
N ALA A 87 -15.13 3.19 5.51
CA ALA A 87 -16.53 3.64 5.65
C ALA A 87 -17.54 2.49 5.91
N ALA A 88 -17.28 1.27 5.43
CA ALA A 88 -18.12 0.10 5.69
C ALA A 88 -17.86 -0.60 7.04
N ARG A 89 -16.92 -0.10 7.84
CA ARG A 89 -16.46 -0.67 9.12
C ARG A 89 -16.58 0.38 10.25
N PRO A 90 -17.80 0.74 10.66
CA PRO A 90 -18.01 1.77 11.68
C PRO A 90 -17.39 1.41 13.04
N ASP A 91 -17.24 0.12 13.34
CA ASP A 91 -16.56 -0.38 14.53
C ASP A 91 -15.04 -0.07 14.56
N LYS A 92 -14.47 0.29 13.41
CA LYS A 92 -13.06 0.71 13.25
C LYS A 92 -12.86 2.23 13.24
N ARG A 93 -13.92 2.98 13.55
CA ARG A 93 -13.92 4.46 13.70
C ARG A 93 -13.28 5.19 12.50
N PRO A 94 -13.95 5.17 11.32
CA PRO A 94 -13.38 5.68 10.08
C PRO A 94 -12.97 7.15 10.13
N GLY A 95 -11.66 7.40 10.16
CA GLY A 95 -11.05 8.73 10.08
C GLY A 95 -10.68 9.29 11.45
N GLU A 96 -10.82 8.49 12.49
CA GLU A 96 -10.46 8.82 13.87
C GLU A 96 -9.17 8.09 14.24
N PHE A 97 -8.25 8.79 14.92
CA PHE A 97 -7.04 8.15 15.40
C PHE A 97 -7.32 7.19 16.57
N LYS A 98 -6.41 6.24 16.77
CA LYS A 98 -6.49 5.28 17.87
C LYS A 98 -6.56 5.99 19.22
N GLU A 99 -7.44 5.50 20.08
CA GLU A 99 -7.51 5.93 21.49
C GLU A 99 -6.85 4.93 22.43
N LYS A 100 -6.58 3.71 21.93
CA LYS A 100 -5.99 2.62 22.69
C LYS A 100 -4.67 2.21 22.04
N GLN A 101 -3.81 1.64 22.87
CA GLN A 101 -2.56 1.03 22.42
C GLN A 101 -2.86 -0.13 21.47
N ASN A 102 -2.17 -0.19 20.34
CA ASN A 102 -2.24 -1.29 19.38
C ASN A 102 -0.88 -1.98 19.21
N TYR A 103 -0.92 -3.21 18.72
CA TYR A 103 0.21 -4.13 18.63
C TYR A 103 0.18 -4.95 17.35
N ALA A 104 1.34 -5.44 16.91
CA ALA A 104 1.47 -6.47 15.89
C ALA A 104 2.54 -7.50 16.28
N GLY A 105 2.16 -8.76 16.47
CA GLY A 105 3.13 -9.83 16.80
C GLY A 105 3.97 -9.58 18.07
N GLY A 106 3.43 -8.83 19.04
CA GLY A 106 4.14 -8.41 20.26
C GLY A 106 4.86 -7.05 20.15
N TYR A 107 4.99 -6.51 18.94
CA TYR A 107 5.51 -5.16 18.72
C TYR A 107 4.50 -4.11 19.17
N GLN A 108 4.93 -3.17 20.01
CA GLN A 108 4.09 -2.05 20.48
C GLN A 108 4.33 -0.82 19.61
N PHE A 109 3.28 -0.31 18.96
CA PHE A 109 3.37 0.93 18.17
C PHE A 109 3.33 2.18 19.06
N VAL A 110 3.53 3.36 18.47
CA VAL A 110 3.49 4.66 19.15
C VAL A 110 2.24 4.83 20.02
N GLU A 111 2.39 5.30 21.26
CA GLU A 111 1.26 5.51 22.17
C GLU A 111 0.27 6.58 21.66
N PRO A 112 -1.04 6.44 21.91
CA PRO A 112 -2.05 7.42 21.46
C PRO A 112 -1.73 8.87 21.83
N ALA A 113 -1.20 9.10 23.04
CA ALA A 113 -0.84 10.44 23.52
C ALA A 113 0.32 11.09 22.74
N LEU A 114 1.19 10.28 22.14
CA LEU A 114 2.37 10.74 21.37
C LEU A 114 2.11 10.79 19.87
N LEU A 115 1.09 10.07 19.38
CA LEU A 115 0.82 9.82 17.97
C LEU A 115 0.87 11.07 17.08
N VAL A 116 0.09 12.10 17.43
CA VAL A 116 -0.03 13.33 16.63
C VAL A 116 1.31 14.08 16.56
N GLY A 117 2.02 14.14 17.68
CA GLY A 117 3.34 14.77 17.75
C GLY A 117 4.37 14.01 16.92
N THR A 118 4.41 12.68 17.05
CA THR A 118 5.33 11.80 16.32
C THR A 118 5.11 11.88 14.81
N LEU A 119 3.86 11.81 14.34
CA LEU A 119 3.54 11.95 12.91
C LEU A 119 4.01 13.29 12.35
N ARG A 120 3.67 14.41 13.03
CA ARG A 120 4.07 15.75 12.58
C ARG A 120 5.59 15.91 12.53
N ARG A 121 6.26 15.57 13.63
CA ARG A 121 7.72 15.72 13.74
C ARG A 121 8.48 14.75 12.83
N GLY A 122 7.96 13.53 12.66
CA GLY A 122 8.50 12.55 11.72
C GLY A 122 8.40 13.01 10.28
N PHE A 123 7.28 13.63 9.89
CA PHE A 123 7.15 14.23 8.57
C PHE A 123 8.21 15.31 8.32
N ASP A 124 8.36 16.22 9.29
CA ASP A 124 9.33 17.32 9.21
C ASP A 124 10.78 16.81 9.18
N ALA A 125 11.08 15.74 9.93
CA ALA A 125 12.40 15.11 9.94
C ALA A 125 12.79 14.55 8.55
N PHE A 126 11.80 14.14 7.74
CA PHE A 126 12.01 13.68 6.37
C PHE A 126 11.92 14.78 5.31
N ALA A 127 11.84 16.06 5.69
CA ALA A 127 11.73 17.18 4.74
C ALA A 127 12.93 17.28 3.78
N ALA A 128 14.12 16.85 4.21
CA ALA A 128 15.33 16.85 3.40
C ALA A 128 15.42 15.67 2.40
N VAL A 129 14.52 14.68 2.50
CA VAL A 129 14.52 13.51 1.61
C VAL A 129 13.83 13.88 0.30
N THR A 130 14.63 14.16 -0.75
CA THR A 130 14.12 14.62 -2.05
C THR A 130 14.01 13.53 -3.11
N ASP A 131 14.70 12.40 -2.95
CA ASP A 131 14.53 11.25 -3.85
C ASP A 131 13.12 10.67 -3.70
N PRO A 132 12.30 10.56 -4.77
CA PRO A 132 10.91 10.17 -4.63
C PRO A 132 10.68 8.78 -4.02
N LEU A 133 11.54 7.81 -4.34
CA LEU A 133 11.40 6.46 -3.78
C LEU A 133 11.76 6.44 -2.31
N GLN A 134 12.83 7.12 -1.91
CA GLN A 134 13.20 7.26 -0.50
C GLN A 134 12.13 8.03 0.27
N ARG A 135 11.54 9.06 -0.33
CA ARG A 135 10.44 9.83 0.27
C ARG A 135 9.20 8.98 0.48
N ALA A 136 8.81 8.19 -0.53
CA ALA A 136 7.72 7.23 -0.42
C ALA A 136 7.99 6.18 0.67
N ALA A 137 9.21 5.64 0.74
CA ALA A 137 9.63 4.70 1.78
C ALA A 137 9.54 5.32 3.19
N ALA A 138 10.01 6.56 3.34
CA ALA A 138 9.98 7.28 4.61
C ALA A 138 8.55 7.53 5.10
N MET A 139 7.64 7.95 4.21
CA MET A 139 6.22 8.13 4.55
C MET A 139 5.55 6.80 4.88
N MET A 140 5.81 5.75 4.08
CA MET A 140 5.29 4.41 4.34
C MET A 140 5.70 3.93 5.73
N PHE A 141 7.00 3.98 6.04
CA PHE A 141 7.54 3.57 7.33
C PHE A 141 6.95 4.38 8.48
N LEU A 142 6.96 5.72 8.39
CA LEU A 142 6.43 6.60 9.44
C LEU A 142 4.99 6.25 9.80
N ILE A 143 4.14 6.04 8.80
CA ILE A 143 2.72 5.75 9.01
C ILE A 143 2.55 4.34 9.59
N THR A 144 3.26 3.34 9.06
CA THR A 144 3.18 1.96 9.59
C THR A 144 3.69 1.83 11.02
N GLU A 145 4.74 2.58 11.36
CA GLU A 145 5.39 2.60 12.67
C GLU A 145 4.54 3.34 13.72
N CYS A 146 3.89 4.44 13.32
CA CYS A 146 2.94 5.13 14.18
C CYS A 146 1.64 4.34 14.38
N HIS A 147 1.22 3.61 13.34
CA HIS A 147 0.00 2.80 13.30
C HIS A 147 -1.23 3.60 13.80
N PRO A 148 -1.59 4.72 13.14
CA PRO A 148 -2.51 5.72 13.68
C PRO A 148 -3.96 5.28 13.90
N PHE A 149 -4.41 4.20 13.28
CA PHE A 149 -5.82 3.78 13.26
C PHE A 149 -6.01 2.38 13.87
N ASP A 150 -7.27 2.01 14.11
CA ASP A 150 -7.64 0.69 14.66
C ASP A 150 -7.46 -0.43 13.62
N ASP A 151 -7.54 -0.11 12.33
CA ASP A 151 -7.28 -0.98 11.18
C ASP A 151 -6.99 -0.08 9.95
N GLY A 152 -6.57 -0.63 8.81
CA GLY A 152 -6.38 0.13 7.56
C GLY A 152 -5.04 0.85 7.44
N ASN A 153 -4.16 0.73 8.45
CA ASN A 153 -2.88 1.44 8.51
C ASN A 153 -1.96 1.14 7.31
N GLY A 154 -1.80 -0.14 6.93
CA GLY A 154 -0.99 -0.52 5.79
C GLY A 154 -1.54 0.01 4.46
N ARG A 155 -2.86 -0.01 4.28
CA ARG A 155 -3.55 0.50 3.08
C ARG A 155 -3.33 2.00 2.92
N VAL A 156 -3.57 2.78 3.98
CA VAL A 156 -3.32 4.23 3.97
C VAL A 156 -1.85 4.56 3.76
N ALA A 157 -0.92 3.82 4.40
CA ALA A 157 0.51 4.02 4.22
C ALA A 157 0.95 3.85 2.76
N ARG A 158 0.45 2.80 2.08
CA ARG A 158 0.72 2.57 0.64
C ARG A 158 0.12 3.65 -0.25
N ILE A 159 -1.09 4.12 0.03
CA ILE A 159 -1.72 5.25 -0.70
C ILE A 159 -0.85 6.51 -0.60
N ILE A 160 -0.45 6.92 0.61
CA ILE A 160 0.38 8.12 0.80
C ILE A 160 1.75 7.96 0.15
N ALA A 161 2.38 6.78 0.26
CA ALA A 161 3.64 6.50 -0.40
C ALA A 161 3.54 6.60 -1.93
N ASN A 162 2.48 6.06 -2.53
CA ASN A 162 2.24 6.15 -3.96
C ASN A 162 1.81 7.55 -4.42
N ALA A 163 1.25 8.39 -3.53
CA ALA A 163 1.01 9.79 -3.82
C ALA A 163 2.32 10.57 -4.03
N GLU A 164 3.36 10.30 -3.22
CA GLU A 164 4.70 10.90 -3.41
C GLU A 164 5.31 10.53 -4.78
N LEU A 165 5.12 9.28 -5.21
CA LEU A 165 5.60 8.81 -6.52
C LEU A 165 4.77 9.40 -7.67
N THR A 166 3.44 9.40 -7.55
CA THR A 166 2.55 9.92 -8.57
C THR A 166 2.75 11.42 -8.78
N ALA A 167 2.90 12.19 -7.70
CA ALA A 167 3.13 13.65 -7.76
C ALA A 167 4.44 14.03 -8.48
N THR A 168 5.42 13.12 -8.52
CA THR A 168 6.72 13.31 -9.17
C THR A 168 6.84 12.54 -10.49
N GLY A 169 5.71 11.99 -10.97
CA GLY A 169 5.63 11.20 -12.19
C GLY A 169 6.39 9.89 -12.13
N GLN A 170 6.76 9.37 -10.96
CA GLN A 170 7.47 8.09 -10.83
C GLN A 170 6.54 6.88 -10.89
N VAL A 171 7.12 5.72 -11.16
CA VAL A 171 6.40 4.44 -11.13
C VAL A 171 5.96 4.13 -9.70
N ARG A 172 4.68 3.77 -9.51
CA ARG A 172 4.11 3.42 -8.20
C ARG A 172 4.63 2.08 -7.68
N LEU A 173 4.38 1.81 -6.41
CA LEU A 173 4.70 0.57 -5.72
C LEU A 173 3.46 -0.33 -5.66
N ILE A 174 3.66 -1.62 -5.96
CA ILE A 174 2.73 -2.70 -5.65
C ILE A 174 3.54 -3.78 -4.95
N ILE A 175 3.03 -4.27 -3.83
CA ILE A 175 3.60 -5.41 -3.12
C ILE A 175 2.74 -6.63 -3.48
N PRO A 176 3.14 -7.46 -4.46
CA PRO A 176 2.36 -8.64 -4.81
C PRO A 176 2.38 -9.68 -3.70
N THR A 177 1.40 -10.59 -3.70
CA THR A 177 1.18 -11.59 -2.63
C THR A 177 2.45 -12.36 -2.26
N VAL A 178 3.18 -12.84 -3.28
CA VAL A 178 4.44 -13.60 -3.08
C VAL A 178 5.54 -12.80 -2.38
N TYR A 179 5.47 -11.46 -2.44
CA TYR A 179 6.49 -10.55 -1.93
C TYR A 179 6.15 -9.99 -0.55
N ARG A 180 5.02 -10.40 0.03
CA ARG A 180 4.54 -9.99 1.35
C ARG A 180 5.59 -10.18 2.45
N ASN A 181 6.22 -11.37 2.53
CA ASN A 181 7.18 -11.66 3.59
C ASN A 181 8.45 -10.78 3.47
N ASN A 182 8.93 -10.53 2.25
CA ASN A 182 10.04 -9.60 2.01
C ASN A 182 9.69 -8.17 2.45
N TYR A 183 8.48 -7.71 2.14
CA TYR A 183 7.97 -6.41 2.56
C TYR A 183 7.90 -6.25 4.08
N LEU A 184 7.29 -7.22 4.77
CA LEU A 184 7.17 -7.18 6.23
C LEU A 184 8.54 -7.31 6.92
N ALA A 185 9.43 -8.16 6.41
CA ALA A 185 10.80 -8.27 6.91
C ALA A 185 11.57 -6.97 6.71
N GLY A 186 11.38 -6.28 5.59
CA GLY A 186 11.96 -4.97 5.33
C GLY A 186 11.51 -3.93 6.36
N LEU A 187 10.20 -3.79 6.60
CA LEU A 187 9.67 -2.90 7.64
C LEU A 187 10.22 -3.26 9.03
N SER A 188 10.14 -4.54 9.40
CA SER A 188 10.58 -5.03 10.70
C SER A 188 12.08 -4.82 10.93
N SER A 189 12.91 -4.88 9.89
CA SER A 189 14.34 -4.56 10.00
C SER A 189 14.59 -3.12 10.44
N VAL A 190 13.76 -2.17 10.00
CA VAL A 190 13.88 -0.76 10.42
C VAL A 190 13.41 -0.61 11.87
N SER A 191 12.25 -1.16 12.21
CA SER A 191 11.68 -1.09 13.56
C SER A 191 12.58 -1.73 14.63
N ASN A 192 13.30 -2.79 14.27
CA ASN A 192 14.25 -3.48 15.15
C ASN A 192 15.68 -2.90 15.10
N GLU A 193 15.87 -1.73 14.49
CA GLU A 193 17.17 -1.05 14.33
C GLU A 193 18.25 -1.92 13.64
N ALA A 194 17.81 -2.90 12.84
CA ALA A 194 18.67 -3.78 12.07
C ALA A 194 19.13 -3.07 10.78
N GLY A 195 20.16 -2.23 10.92
CA GLY A 195 20.69 -1.40 9.83
C GLY A 195 20.06 0.00 9.81
N ARG A 196 20.14 0.68 8.66
CA ARG A 196 19.63 2.06 8.46
C ARG A 196 18.51 2.13 7.43
N GLY A 197 17.84 1.00 7.16
CA GLY A 197 16.73 0.89 6.21
C GLY A 197 17.11 0.50 4.79
N GLU A 198 18.35 0.06 4.55
CA GLU A 198 18.82 -0.39 3.24
C GLU A 198 18.04 -1.60 2.73
N ALA A 199 17.71 -2.54 3.62
CA ALA A 199 16.91 -3.72 3.29
C ALA A 199 15.50 -3.33 2.82
N PHE A 200 14.83 -2.45 3.57
CA PHE A 200 13.52 -1.93 3.22
C PHE A 200 13.53 -1.20 1.88
N LEU A 201 14.50 -0.31 1.65
CA LEU A 201 14.63 0.41 0.39
C LEU A 201 14.93 -0.51 -0.79
N SER A 202 15.74 -1.57 -0.58
CA SER A 202 16.02 -2.58 -1.60
C SER A 202 14.76 -3.34 -2.01
N VAL A 203 13.94 -3.74 -1.04
CA VAL A 203 12.64 -4.39 -1.25
C VAL A 203 11.72 -3.49 -2.08
N LEU A 204 11.54 -2.23 -1.68
CA LEU A 204 10.69 -1.30 -2.42
C LEU A 204 11.21 -1.00 -3.83
N ARG A 205 12.53 -0.91 -3.99
CA ARG A 205 13.16 -0.71 -5.32
C ARG A 205 12.90 -1.91 -6.24
N TYR A 206 12.97 -3.14 -5.71
CA TYR A 206 12.64 -4.33 -6.50
C TYR A 206 11.16 -4.36 -6.88
N ALA A 207 10.26 -4.06 -5.94
CA ALA A 207 8.83 -3.93 -6.20
C ALA A 207 8.53 -2.87 -7.29
N GLN A 208 9.17 -1.70 -7.22
CA GLN A 208 9.01 -0.65 -8.23
C GLN A 208 9.48 -1.09 -9.62
N ARG A 209 10.60 -1.83 -9.70
CA ARG A 209 11.10 -2.40 -10.96
C ARG A 209 10.14 -3.43 -11.52
N TRP A 210 9.55 -4.27 -10.67
CA TRP A 210 8.51 -5.21 -11.07
C TRP A 210 7.29 -4.49 -11.65
N VAL A 211 6.78 -3.46 -10.96
CA VAL A 211 5.68 -2.64 -11.48
C VAL A 211 6.03 -1.99 -12.81
N ALA A 212 7.27 -1.50 -12.98
CA ALA A 212 7.71 -0.91 -14.23
C ALA A 212 7.75 -1.92 -15.40
N ALA A 213 7.97 -3.20 -15.11
CA ALA A 213 8.12 -4.26 -16.10
C ALA A 213 6.78 -4.87 -16.56
N VAL A 214 5.75 -4.90 -15.70
CA VAL A 214 4.40 -5.38 -16.06
C VAL A 214 3.74 -4.47 -17.11
N ASP A 215 3.03 -5.08 -18.06
CA ASP A 215 2.22 -4.40 -19.06
C ASP A 215 0.79 -4.12 -18.59
N TRP A 216 0.54 -2.90 -18.11
CA TRP A 216 -0.76 -2.48 -17.57
C TRP A 216 -1.76 -1.96 -18.61
N ARG A 217 -1.53 -2.16 -19.91
CA ARG A 217 -2.43 -1.71 -20.99
C ARG A 217 -3.80 -2.37 -20.99
N SER A 218 -3.89 -3.59 -20.46
CA SER A 218 -5.15 -4.33 -20.37
C SER A 218 -5.11 -5.28 -19.19
N PHE A 219 -6.27 -5.65 -18.68
CA PHE A 219 -6.39 -6.64 -17.61
C PHE A 219 -5.68 -7.95 -17.97
N ASP A 220 -5.95 -8.53 -19.14
CA ASP A 220 -5.44 -9.85 -19.53
C ASP A 220 -3.90 -9.86 -19.62
N ARG A 221 -3.30 -8.78 -20.14
CA ARG A 221 -1.84 -8.63 -20.21
C ARG A 221 -1.21 -8.54 -18.83
N ALA A 222 -1.72 -7.64 -17.98
CA ALA A 222 -1.21 -7.49 -16.63
C ALA A 222 -1.39 -8.78 -15.83
N HIS A 223 -2.56 -9.43 -15.93
CA HIS A 223 -2.85 -10.70 -15.29
C HIS A 223 -1.87 -11.80 -15.72
N ALA A 224 -1.56 -11.90 -17.02
CA ALA A 224 -0.57 -12.85 -17.53
C ALA A 224 0.84 -12.58 -16.99
N ASP A 225 1.31 -11.33 -17.06
CA ASP A 225 2.65 -10.93 -16.57
C ASP A 225 2.79 -11.19 -15.06
N ILE A 226 1.75 -10.88 -14.27
CA ILE A 226 1.73 -11.13 -12.83
C ILE A 226 1.77 -12.63 -12.54
N THR A 227 1.06 -13.45 -13.33
CA THR A 227 1.06 -14.90 -13.18
C THR A 227 2.43 -15.50 -13.50
N GLU A 228 3.03 -15.10 -14.63
CA GLU A 228 4.35 -15.58 -15.05
C GLU A 228 5.47 -15.17 -14.07
N SER A 229 5.31 -14.00 -13.44
CA SER A 229 6.24 -13.52 -12.41
C SER A 229 6.00 -14.07 -10.99
N PHE A 230 5.03 -14.98 -10.82
CA PHE A 230 4.59 -15.56 -9.54
C PHE A 230 3.93 -14.56 -8.57
N GLY A 231 3.42 -13.43 -9.04
CA GLY A 231 2.90 -12.36 -8.18
C GLY A 231 1.74 -12.78 -7.28
N TYR A 232 0.87 -13.69 -7.73
CA TYR A 232 -0.28 -14.18 -6.94
C TYR A 232 0.06 -15.28 -5.94
N ASN A 233 1.26 -15.86 -6.00
CA ASN A 233 1.58 -17.05 -5.21
C ASN A 233 1.59 -16.74 -3.71
N ASP A 234 1.03 -17.66 -2.92
CA ASP A 234 1.09 -17.60 -1.47
C ASP A 234 2.55 -17.54 -0.99
N PRO A 235 2.90 -16.61 -0.08
CA PRO A 235 4.28 -16.41 0.33
C PRO A 235 4.88 -17.61 1.07
N ALA A 236 4.10 -18.38 1.85
CA ALA A 236 4.60 -19.54 2.58
C ALA A 236 4.87 -20.73 1.65
N LEU A 237 3.97 -20.98 0.69
CA LEU A 237 4.17 -21.97 -0.36
C LEU A 237 5.34 -21.59 -1.27
N ALA A 238 5.49 -20.32 -1.62
CA ALA A 238 6.59 -19.84 -2.43
C ALA A 238 7.94 -19.99 -1.73
N GLU A 239 8.01 -19.71 -0.42
CA GLU A 239 9.22 -19.88 0.37
C GLU A 239 9.69 -21.33 0.38
N SER A 240 8.80 -22.26 0.72
CA SER A 240 9.10 -23.70 0.78
C SER A 240 9.40 -24.33 -0.59
N SER A 241 8.86 -23.76 -1.68
CA SER A 241 9.07 -24.25 -3.06
C SER A 241 10.21 -23.53 -3.79
N GLY A 242 10.91 -22.60 -3.14
CA GLY A 242 11.97 -21.80 -3.77
C GLY A 242 11.48 -20.82 -4.84
N LEU A 243 10.16 -20.59 -4.94
CA LEU A 243 9.58 -19.60 -5.85
C LEU A 243 9.82 -18.20 -5.29
N ARG A 244 10.13 -17.26 -6.17
CA ARG A 244 10.38 -15.85 -5.85
C ARG A 244 9.75 -14.99 -6.94
N LEU A 245 9.33 -13.78 -6.57
CA LEU A 245 8.90 -12.79 -7.55
C LEU A 245 9.99 -12.62 -8.62
N ARG A 246 9.61 -12.68 -9.90
CA ARG A 246 10.51 -12.44 -11.04
C ARG A 246 10.12 -11.16 -11.76
N LEU A 247 11.01 -10.59 -12.55
CA LEU A 247 10.63 -9.49 -13.44
C LEU A 247 9.96 -10.09 -14.70
N PRO A 248 8.79 -9.61 -15.13
CA PRO A 248 8.24 -10.01 -16.41
C PRO A 248 9.24 -9.84 -17.56
N GLY A 249 9.33 -10.83 -18.46
CA GLY A 249 10.24 -10.82 -19.61
C GLY A 249 11.72 -11.06 -19.28
N SER A 250 12.06 -11.52 -18.07
CA SER A 250 13.43 -11.91 -17.67
C SER A 250 13.74 -13.38 -17.90
#